data_AF-A0AB36Z1B4-F1
#
_entry.id   AF-A0AB36Z1B4-F1
#
_cell.length_a   1.000
_cell.length_b   1.000
_cell.length_c   1.000
_cell.angle_alpha   90.00
_cell.angle_beta   90.00
_cell.angle_gamma   90.00
#
_symmetry.space_group_name_H-M   'P 1'
#
loop_
_entity.id
_entity.type
_entity.pdbx_description
1 polymer ?
#
loop_
_entity_poly.entity_id
_entity_poly.type
_entity_poly.pdbx_seq_one_letter_code
_entity_poly.pdbx_strand_id
1 'polypeptide(L)'
;MIVGIFLRHIKTYKGINFVPLSDGEKFCGLVGNNGIGKSTVLEALDKIFLANKEWNINLSHNKSLDDSNIPYIVPIFLIKKDKIKFDTKELEVVKIIDKSIKQIKASNLPSRFSGAKETVQHIEKVISTLKNIDDYYLIPLGVTLNNKKSFSVFNAYFKEKLSEFLEGISTPSAELEEAE
;
A
#
# COMPACT_ATOMS: atom_id res chain seq x y z
N MET A 1 -8.93 5.58 -8.19
CA MET A 1 -7.65 5.76 -8.94
C MET A 1 -6.60 4.85 -8.31
N ILE A 2 -5.60 4.42 -9.07
CA ILE A 2 -4.45 3.69 -8.51
C ILE A 2 -3.27 4.64 -8.56
N VAL A 3 -2.68 4.89 -7.39
CA VAL A 3 -1.59 5.86 -7.21
C VAL A 3 -0.26 5.22 -7.56
N GLY A 4 -0.05 4.00 -7.11
CA GLY A 4 1.14 3.22 -7.43
C GLY A 4 0.90 1.76 -7.10
N ILE A 5 1.89 0.93 -7.41
CA ILE A 5 1.80 -0.50 -7.18
C ILE A 5 3.13 -1.04 -6.65
N PHE A 6 3.05 -1.85 -5.61
CA PHE A 6 4.16 -2.65 -5.13
C PHE A 6 4.16 -4.01 -5.81
N LEU A 7 5.30 -4.37 -6.38
CA LEU A 7 5.56 -5.67 -6.98
C LEU A 7 6.74 -6.30 -6.27
N ARG A 8 6.54 -7.52 -5.75
CA ARG A 8 7.62 -8.31 -5.19
C ARG A 8 7.78 -9.63 -5.92
N HIS A 9 8.97 -9.83 -6.49
CA HIS A 9 9.35 -11.06 -7.21
C HIS A 9 8.37 -11.45 -8.34
N ILE A 10 7.93 -10.46 -9.13
CA ILE A 10 6.98 -10.64 -10.24
C ILE A 10 7.69 -10.40 -11.57
N LYS A 11 7.75 -11.41 -12.45
CA LYS A 11 8.47 -11.40 -13.74
C LYS A 11 9.83 -10.71 -13.67
N THR A 12 9.94 -9.50 -14.20
CA THR A 12 11.19 -8.73 -14.29
C THR A 12 11.52 -7.97 -13.00
N TYR A 13 10.56 -7.83 -12.09
CA TYR A 13 10.73 -7.16 -10.80
C TYR A 13 11.25 -8.13 -9.74
N LYS A 14 12.56 -8.09 -9.47
CA LYS A 14 13.22 -8.83 -8.39
C LYS A 14 13.19 -8.01 -7.10
N GLY A 15 12.96 -8.65 -5.96
CA GLY A 15 12.87 -7.95 -4.67
C GLY A 15 11.63 -7.06 -4.62
N ILE A 16 11.62 -6.08 -3.73
CA ILE A 16 10.50 -5.15 -3.54
C ILE A 16 10.69 -3.96 -4.48
N ASN A 17 9.69 -3.70 -5.33
CA ASN A 17 9.69 -2.60 -6.28
C ASN A 17 8.41 -1.78 -6.10
N PHE A 18 8.54 -0.46 -6.16
CA PHE A 18 7.41 0.45 -6.24
C PHE A 18 7.37 1.05 -7.64
N VAL A 19 6.21 0.98 -8.29
CA VAL A 19 5.97 1.61 -9.59
C VAL A 19 4.93 2.71 -9.39
N PRO A 20 5.30 4.00 -9.56
CA PRO A 20 4.33 5.09 -9.54
C PRO A 20 3.43 5.00 -10.77
N LEU A 21 2.12 5.16 -10.58
CA LEU A 21 1.11 5.06 -11.64
C LEU A 21 0.30 6.34 -11.82
N SER A 22 0.20 7.20 -10.81
CA SER A 22 -0.46 8.49 -10.96
C SER A 22 0.12 9.46 -9.95
N ASP A 23 0.42 10.66 -10.41
CA ASP A 23 0.83 11.81 -9.60
C ASP A 23 -0.38 12.63 -9.09
N GLY A 24 -1.60 12.09 -9.15
CA GLY A 24 -2.86 12.82 -8.88
C GLY A 24 -3.65 13.15 -10.16
N GLU A 25 -3.04 12.94 -11.32
CA GLU A 25 -3.67 13.12 -12.62
C GLU A 25 -4.41 11.86 -13.10
N LYS A 26 -5.40 12.05 -13.99
CA LYS A 26 -6.23 10.97 -14.54
C LYS A 26 -5.54 10.17 -15.65
N PHE A 27 -4.37 10.61 -16.11
CA PHE A 27 -3.63 9.99 -17.20
C PHE A 27 -2.30 9.43 -16.71
N CYS A 28 -1.97 8.22 -17.16
CA CYS A 28 -0.69 7.56 -16.90
C CYS A 28 -0.16 6.96 -18.20
N GLY A 29 1.08 7.27 -18.53
CA GLY A 29 1.81 6.62 -19.63
C GLY A 29 2.97 5.78 -19.10
N LEU A 30 2.94 4.47 -19.34
CA LEU A 30 4.07 3.58 -19.07
C LEU A 30 4.95 3.51 -20.33
N VAL A 31 6.05 4.26 -20.36
CA VAL A 31 7.00 4.34 -21.48
C VAL A 31 8.36 3.77 -21.07
N GLY A 32 9.07 3.14 -22.00
CA GLY A 32 10.40 2.57 -21.77
C GLY A 32 10.76 1.51 -22.80
N ASN A 33 11.97 0.96 -22.71
CA ASN A 33 12.48 -0.05 -23.65
C ASN A 33 11.68 -1.37 -23.61
N ASN A 34 11.80 -2.17 -24.66
CA ASN A 34 11.21 -3.51 -24.69
C ASN A 34 11.84 -4.40 -23.61
N GLY A 35 11.02 -5.23 -22.96
CA GLY A 35 11.46 -6.12 -21.89
C GLY A 35 11.65 -5.49 -20.51
N ILE A 36 11.51 -4.16 -20.34
CA ILE A 36 11.75 -3.49 -19.03
C ILE A 36 10.68 -3.79 -17.96
N GLY A 37 9.55 -4.39 -18.35
CA GLY A 37 8.47 -4.75 -17.41
C GLY A 37 7.17 -3.93 -17.54
N LYS A 38 7.00 -3.13 -18.59
CA LYS A 38 5.75 -2.36 -18.84
C LYS A 38 4.50 -3.25 -18.79
N SER A 39 4.49 -4.34 -19.56
CA SER A 39 3.37 -5.29 -19.59
C SER A 39 3.20 -6.04 -18.27
N THR A 40 4.28 -6.26 -17.52
CA THR A 40 4.22 -6.89 -16.20
C THR A 40 3.35 -6.08 -15.22
N VAL A 41 3.42 -4.75 -15.27
CA VAL A 41 2.58 -3.88 -14.44
C VAL A 41 1.10 -4.07 -14.78
N LEU A 42 0.76 -4.12 -16.07
CA LEU A 42 -0.62 -4.35 -16.52
C LEU A 42 -1.11 -5.74 -16.12
N GLU A 43 -0.30 -6.78 -16.30
CA GLU A 43 -0.65 -8.13 -15.87
C GLU A 43 -0.84 -8.26 -14.35
N ALA A 44 -0.04 -7.53 -13.57
CA ALA A 44 -0.19 -7.50 -12.13
C ALA A 44 -1.52 -6.84 -11.73
N LEU A 45 -1.92 -5.77 -12.42
CA LEU A 45 -3.24 -5.15 -12.22
C LEU A 45 -4.37 -6.09 -12.65
N ASP A 46 -4.26 -6.75 -13.81
CA ASP A 46 -5.22 -7.77 -14.25
C ASP A 46 -5.38 -8.88 -13.21
N LYS A 47 -4.29 -9.32 -12.57
CA LYS A 47 -4.34 -10.32 -11.50
C LYS A 47 -5.17 -9.83 -10.30
N ILE A 48 -5.04 -8.55 -9.93
CA ILE A 48 -5.78 -7.96 -8.82
C ILE A 48 -7.28 -7.83 -9.13
N PHE A 49 -7.64 -7.41 -10.34
CA PHE A 49 -9.04 -7.14 -10.68
C PHE A 49 -9.80 -8.36 -11.23
N LEU A 50 -9.13 -9.28 -11.92
CA LEU A 50 -9.76 -10.39 -12.64
C LEU A 50 -9.55 -11.76 -11.96
N ALA A 51 -8.79 -11.82 -10.86
CA ALA A 51 -8.50 -12.96 -9.95
C ALA A 51 -7.93 -14.26 -10.58
N ASN A 52 -8.40 -14.67 -11.76
CA ASN A 52 -8.16 -15.95 -12.42
C ASN A 52 -6.88 -16.01 -13.26
N LYS A 53 -6.03 -14.98 -13.22
CA LYS A 53 -4.74 -14.98 -13.93
C LYS A 53 -3.69 -15.77 -13.15
N GLU A 54 -2.76 -16.43 -13.84
CA GLU A 54 -1.66 -17.12 -13.17
C GLU A 54 -0.62 -16.13 -12.60
N TRP A 55 0.11 -16.57 -11.57
CA TRP A 55 1.22 -15.81 -11.01
C TRP A 55 2.48 -16.00 -11.84
N ASN A 56 2.93 -14.95 -12.49
CA ASN A 56 4.20 -14.96 -13.22
C ASN A 56 5.35 -14.54 -12.28
N ILE A 57 5.90 -15.53 -11.56
CA ILE A 57 6.97 -15.30 -10.57
C ILE A 57 8.30 -15.01 -11.27
N ASN A 58 9.11 -14.12 -10.70
CA ASN A 58 10.47 -13.85 -11.16
C ASN A 58 11.33 -15.13 -11.12
N LEU A 59 12.04 -15.43 -12.22
CA LEU A 59 12.82 -16.67 -12.35
C LEU A 59 13.96 -16.81 -11.32
N SER A 60 14.48 -15.70 -10.81
CA SER A 60 15.53 -15.70 -9.78
C SER A 60 14.99 -15.81 -8.35
N HIS A 61 13.67 -15.94 -8.18
CA HIS A 61 13.06 -16.14 -6.89
C HIS A 61 13.25 -17.58 -6.40
N ASN A 62 14.17 -17.75 -5.44
CA ASN A 62 14.22 -18.97 -4.65
C ASN A 62 13.01 -18.98 -3.72
N LYS A 63 12.10 -19.95 -3.92
CA LYS A 63 10.97 -20.19 -3.00
C LYS A 63 11.55 -20.44 -1.61
N SER A 64 11.41 -19.47 -0.71
CA SER A 64 11.72 -19.70 0.69
C SER A 64 10.58 -20.51 1.32
N LEU A 65 10.92 -21.29 2.35
CA LEU A 65 9.95 -22.06 3.13
C LEU A 65 9.11 -21.16 4.06
N ASP A 66 9.50 -19.90 4.24
CA ASP A 66 8.84 -18.93 5.11
C ASP A 66 8.09 -17.83 4.32
N ASP A 67 7.01 -17.31 4.90
CA ASP A 67 6.22 -16.22 4.30
C ASP A 67 7.01 -14.88 4.19
N SER A 68 8.24 -14.80 4.72
CA SER A 68 9.03 -13.57 4.76
C SER A 68 9.50 -13.12 3.37
N ASN A 69 9.69 -14.06 2.42
CA ASN A 69 10.11 -13.77 1.05
C ASN A 69 9.01 -13.90 -0.01
N ILE A 70 7.75 -14.04 0.41
CA ILE A 70 6.65 -14.35 -0.51
C ILE A 70 6.45 -13.27 -1.58
N PRO A 71 6.24 -13.65 -2.87
CA PRO A 71 5.82 -12.72 -3.90
C PRO A 71 4.47 -12.08 -3.56
N TYR A 72 4.29 -10.82 -3.95
CA TYR A 72 3.04 -10.10 -3.77
C TYR A 72 2.82 -9.02 -4.83
N ILE A 73 1.56 -8.64 -4.97
CA ILE A 73 1.09 -7.51 -5.76
C ILE A 73 0.19 -6.67 -4.87
N VAL A 74 0.57 -5.41 -4.61
CA VAL A 74 -0.19 -4.50 -3.72
C VAL A 74 -0.31 -3.12 -4.34
N PRO A 75 -1.43 -2.82 -5.00
CA PRO A 75 -1.77 -1.46 -5.42
C PRO A 75 -2.05 -0.53 -4.22
N ILE A 76 -1.79 0.76 -4.41
CA ILE A 76 -2.26 1.84 -3.54
C ILE A 76 -3.46 2.48 -4.21
N PHE A 77 -4.64 2.27 -3.63
CA PHE A 77 -5.89 2.83 -4.12
C PHE A 77 -6.15 4.20 -3.52
N LEU A 78 -6.56 5.13 -4.37
CA LEU A 78 -7.19 6.39 -3.98
C LEU A 78 -8.69 6.30 -4.30
N ILE A 79 -9.51 6.23 -3.27
CA ILE A 79 -10.95 5.94 -3.35
C ILE A 79 -11.70 7.11 -2.74
N LYS A 80 -12.68 7.69 -3.46
CA LYS A 80 -13.54 8.72 -2.87
C LYS A 80 -14.36 8.13 -1.73
N LYS A 81 -14.48 8.85 -0.62
CA LYS A 81 -15.22 8.41 0.57
C LYS A 81 -16.71 8.16 0.27
N ASP A 82 -17.30 8.89 -0.68
CA ASP A 82 -18.70 8.72 -1.10
C ASP A 82 -18.95 7.49 -2.02
N LYS A 83 -17.88 6.84 -2.52
CA LYS A 83 -17.98 5.68 -3.42
C LYS A 83 -17.82 4.33 -2.74
N ILE A 84 -17.55 4.31 -1.44
CA ILE A 84 -17.37 3.07 -0.68
C ILE A 84 -18.03 3.21 0.68
N LYS A 85 -18.65 2.13 1.15
CA LYS A 85 -19.23 2.04 2.49
C LYS A 85 -18.48 0.97 3.25
N PHE A 86 -18.19 1.27 4.50
CA PHE A 86 -17.56 0.36 5.45
C PHE A 86 -18.52 0.19 6.62
N ASP A 87 -18.50 -0.98 7.25
CA ASP A 87 -19.08 -1.09 8.58
C ASP A 87 -18.26 -0.29 9.61
N THR A 88 -18.77 -0.16 10.84
CA THR A 88 -18.12 0.65 11.88
C THR A 88 -16.68 0.22 12.17
N LYS A 89 -16.42 -1.09 12.22
CA LYS A 89 -15.09 -1.64 12.55
C LYS A 89 -14.13 -1.46 11.38
N GLU A 90 -14.61 -1.74 10.16
CA GLU A 90 -13.87 -1.51 8.93
C GLU A 90 -13.49 -0.03 8.79
N LEU A 91 -14.42 0.88 9.10
CA LEU A 91 -14.19 2.32 9.01
C LEU A 91 -13.09 2.80 9.95
N GLU A 92 -13.02 2.28 11.18
CA GLU A 92 -11.96 2.59 12.14
C GLU A 92 -10.59 2.17 11.58
N VAL A 93 -10.48 0.93 11.11
CA VAL A 93 -9.24 0.41 10.52
C VAL A 93 -8.84 1.21 9.28
N VAL A 94 -9.79 1.52 8.39
CA VAL A 94 -9.53 2.30 7.17
C VAL A 94 -9.07 3.72 7.49
N LYS A 95 -9.64 4.38 8.51
CA LYS A 95 -9.19 5.70 8.96
C LYS A 95 -7.73 5.68 9.45
N ILE A 96 -7.34 4.63 10.19
CA ILE A 96 -5.97 4.46 10.66
C ILE A 96 -5.02 4.26 9.47
N ILE A 97 -5.39 3.39 8.53
CA ILE A 97 -4.60 3.14 7.30
C ILE A 97 -4.43 4.43 6.49
N ASP A 98 -5.53 5.14 6.22
CA ASP A 98 -5.53 6.38 5.45
C ASP A 98 -4.61 7.44 6.09
N LYS A 99 -4.79 7.69 7.40
CA LYS A 99 -3.96 8.63 8.16
C LYS A 99 -2.48 8.22 8.13
N SER A 100 -2.21 6.93 8.34
CA SER A 100 -0.85 6.38 8.38
C SER A 100 -0.13 6.58 7.06
N ILE A 101 -0.80 6.33 5.93
CA ILE A 101 -0.18 6.52 4.62
C ILE A 101 0.00 8.00 4.28
N LYS A 102 -0.93 8.87 4.66
CA LYS A 102 -0.77 10.32 4.46
C LYS A 102 0.37 10.94 5.27
N GLN A 103 0.83 10.26 6.32
CA GLN A 103 1.90 10.72 7.22
C GLN A 103 3.16 9.85 7.14
N ILE A 104 3.24 8.98 6.12
CA ILE A 104 4.31 7.99 6.00
C ILE A 104 5.68 8.66 5.85
N LYS A 105 6.69 8.11 6.53
CA LYS A 105 8.11 8.48 6.36
C LYS A 105 8.89 7.28 5.86
N ALA A 106 10.03 7.53 5.22
CA ALA A 106 10.88 6.46 4.68
C ALA A 106 11.35 5.48 5.80
N SER A 107 11.52 5.98 7.03
CA SER A 107 11.87 5.17 8.20
C SER A 107 10.77 4.21 8.65
N ASN A 108 9.52 4.42 8.24
CA ASN A 108 8.41 3.51 8.52
C ASN A 108 8.37 2.32 7.56
N LEU A 109 9.17 2.35 6.48
CA LEU A 109 9.28 1.26 5.51
C LEU A 109 10.45 0.34 5.84
N PRO A 110 10.44 -0.93 5.37
CA PRO A 110 11.53 -1.87 5.65
C PRO A 110 12.88 -1.33 5.19
N SER A 111 13.89 -1.38 6.05
CA SER A 111 15.24 -0.85 5.76
C SER A 111 15.91 -1.48 4.53
N ARG A 112 15.53 -2.70 4.18
CA ARG A 112 16.03 -3.42 2.99
C ARG A 112 15.35 -2.99 1.68
N PHE A 113 14.29 -2.19 1.75
CA PHE A 113 13.61 -1.66 0.56
C PHE A 113 14.31 -0.38 0.11
N SER A 114 15.07 -0.47 -0.98
CA SER A 114 15.85 0.65 -1.52
C SER A 114 14.98 1.80 -2.02
N GLY A 115 13.75 1.52 -2.48
CA GLY A 115 12.83 2.53 -3.03
C GLY A 115 12.00 3.29 -1.99
N ALA A 116 12.39 3.25 -0.71
CA ALA A 116 11.59 3.82 0.37
C ALA A 116 11.42 5.33 0.24
N LYS A 117 12.49 6.07 -0.10
CA LYS A 117 12.44 7.53 -0.22
C LYS A 117 11.58 7.96 -1.42
N GLU A 118 11.78 7.33 -2.56
CA GLU A 118 11.08 7.61 -3.82
C GLU A 118 9.58 7.31 -3.68
N THR A 119 9.22 6.24 -2.96
CA THR A 119 7.83 5.91 -2.63
C THR A 119 7.17 7.02 -1.83
N VAL A 120 7.81 7.49 -0.76
CA VAL A 120 7.26 8.53 0.11
C VAL A 120 7.13 9.85 -0.65
N GLN A 121 8.16 10.25 -1.39
CA GLN A 121 8.12 11.46 -2.23
C GLN A 121 6.96 11.42 -3.25
N HIS A 122 6.71 10.26 -3.86
CA HIS A 122 5.60 10.10 -4.79
C HIS A 122 4.24 10.23 -4.07
N ILE A 123 4.07 9.62 -2.89
CA ILE A 123 2.85 9.76 -2.09
C ILE A 123 2.62 11.23 -1.69
N GLU A 124 3.66 11.94 -1.24
CA GLU A 124 3.60 13.38 -0.91
C GLU A 124 3.22 14.23 -2.12
N LYS A 125 3.76 13.91 -3.30
CA LYS A 125 3.40 14.59 -4.56
C LYS A 125 1.93 14.41 -4.91
N VAL A 126 1.39 13.21 -4.75
CA VAL A 126 -0.03 12.91 -5.00
C VAL A 126 -0.92 13.68 -4.04
N ILE A 127 -0.57 13.70 -2.76
CA ILE A 127 -1.30 14.44 -1.72
C ILE A 127 -1.31 15.93 -2.01
N SER A 128 -0.17 16.51 -2.38
CA SER A 128 -0.05 17.95 -2.66
C SER A 128 -0.70 18.38 -3.98
N THR A 129 -0.78 17.49 -4.97
CA THR A 129 -1.43 17.76 -6.26
C THR A 129 -2.96 17.78 -6.14
N LEU A 130 -3.53 16.96 -5.23
CA LEU A 130 -4.97 16.84 -5.05
C LEU A 130 -5.50 17.85 -4.02
N LYS A 131 -6.16 18.91 -4.50
CA LYS A 131 -6.76 19.95 -3.64
C LYS A 131 -7.76 19.44 -2.59
N ASN A 132 -8.42 18.32 -2.86
CA ASN A 132 -9.45 17.74 -2.00
C ASN A 132 -9.06 16.34 -1.49
N ILE A 133 -7.81 16.13 -1.10
CA ILE A 133 -7.32 14.82 -0.65
C ILE A 133 -8.14 14.24 0.53
N ASP A 134 -8.75 15.09 1.34
CA ASP A 134 -9.59 14.67 2.47
C ASP A 134 -10.92 14.03 2.06
N ASP A 135 -11.36 14.22 0.81
CA ASP A 135 -12.52 13.53 0.23
C ASP A 135 -12.19 12.08 -0.17
N TYR A 136 -10.94 11.65 0.00
CA TYR A 136 -10.45 10.34 -0.42
C TYR A 136 -9.82 9.57 0.73
N TYR A 137 -9.95 8.25 0.63
CA TYR A 137 -9.12 7.28 1.32
C TYR A 137 -7.93 6.87 0.45
N LEU A 138 -6.75 6.76 1.07
CA LEU A 138 -5.55 6.20 0.49
C LEU A 138 -5.26 4.84 1.13
N ILE A 139 -5.49 3.76 0.37
CA ILE A 139 -5.51 2.38 0.90
C ILE A 139 -4.58 1.49 0.06
N PRO A 140 -3.41 1.09 0.58
CA PRO A 140 -2.68 -0.03 0.01
C PRO A 140 -3.44 -1.31 0.31
N LEU A 141 -3.73 -2.14 -0.69
CA LEU A 141 -4.32 -3.45 -0.45
C LEU A 141 -4.07 -4.35 -1.64
N GLY A 142 -3.58 -5.56 -1.39
CA GLY A 142 -3.45 -6.56 -2.43
C GLY A 142 -3.28 -7.95 -1.86
N VAL A 143 -2.62 -8.82 -2.62
CA VAL A 143 -2.51 -10.24 -2.31
C VAL A 143 -1.09 -10.75 -2.44
N THR A 144 -0.77 -11.77 -1.66
CA THR A 144 0.44 -12.58 -1.82
C THR A 144 0.19 -13.76 -2.75
N LEU A 145 1.26 -14.44 -3.18
CA LEU A 145 1.19 -15.67 -3.97
C LEU A 145 0.23 -16.73 -3.39
N ASN A 146 0.14 -16.80 -2.05
CA ASN A 146 -0.72 -17.73 -1.32
C ASN A 146 -2.16 -17.18 -1.13
N ASN A 147 -2.55 -16.18 -1.91
CA ASN A 147 -3.84 -15.47 -1.85
C ASN A 147 -4.16 -14.85 -0.47
N LYS A 148 -3.15 -14.59 0.37
CA LYS A 148 -3.34 -13.85 1.62
C LYS A 148 -3.41 -12.35 1.32
N LYS A 149 -4.36 -11.65 1.93
CA LYS A 149 -4.44 -10.18 1.89
C LYS A 149 -3.15 -9.58 2.49
N SER A 150 -2.66 -8.50 1.90
CA SER A 150 -1.39 -7.88 2.32
C SER A 150 -1.39 -6.37 2.12
N PHE A 151 -0.77 -5.67 3.07
CA PHE A 151 -0.40 -4.26 2.97
C PHE A 151 1.07 -4.09 2.54
N SER A 152 1.73 -5.14 2.04
CA SER A 152 3.11 -5.08 1.56
C SER A 152 4.08 -4.55 2.62
N VAL A 153 4.92 -3.59 2.25
CA VAL A 153 5.91 -2.89 3.09
C VAL A 153 5.29 -2.17 4.29
N PHE A 154 3.98 -1.90 4.27
CA PHE A 154 3.30 -1.20 5.36
C PHE A 154 2.82 -2.14 6.49
N ASN A 155 2.90 -3.47 6.31
CA ASN A 155 2.36 -4.43 7.29
C ASN A 155 2.85 -4.20 8.72
N ALA A 156 4.15 -3.98 8.92
CA ALA A 156 4.71 -3.75 10.25
C ALA A 156 4.25 -2.41 10.84
N TYR A 157 4.28 -1.35 10.02
CA TYR A 157 3.86 -0.01 10.42
C TYR A 157 2.38 0.06 10.79
N PHE A 158 1.51 -0.61 10.03
CA PHE A 158 0.08 -0.66 10.35
C PHE A 158 -0.22 -1.47 11.60
N LYS A 159 0.53 -2.57 11.84
CA LYS A 159 0.40 -3.32 13.10
C LYS A 159 0.71 -2.44 14.30
N GLU A 160 1.82 -1.69 14.25
CA GLU A 160 2.19 -0.71 15.27
C GLU A 160 1.07 0.32 15.51
N LYS A 161 0.57 0.95 14.44
CA LYS A 161 -0.47 1.98 14.54
C LYS A 161 -1.83 1.46 15.03
N LEU A 162 -2.18 0.22 14.66
CA LEU A 162 -3.38 -0.44 15.16
C LEU A 162 -3.25 -0.82 16.63
N SER A 163 -2.07 -1.29 17.07
CA SER A 163 -1.80 -1.56 18.48
C SER A 163 -1.90 -0.30 19.33
N GLU A 164 -1.27 0.81 18.92
CA GLU A 164 -1.36 2.11 19.61
C GLU A 164 -2.82 2.59 19.75
N PHE A 165 -3.63 2.41 18.69
CA PHE A 165 -5.05 2.78 18.72
C PHE A 165 -5.84 1.95 19.74
N LEU A 166 -5.61 0.64 19.80
CA LEU A 166 -6.28 -0.26 20.74
C LEU A 166 -5.88 0.04 22.20
N GLU A 167 -4.62 0.37 22.45
CA GLU A 167 -4.12 0.78 23.77
C GLU A 167 -4.76 2.10 24.23
N GLY A 168 -4.92 3.07 23.33
CA GLY A 168 -5.57 4.35 23.61
C GLY A 168 -7.05 4.24 23.97
N ILE A 169 -7.76 3.20 23.52
CA ILE A 169 -9.14 2.90 23.94
C ILE A 169 -9.17 2.24 25.33
N SER A 170 -8.15 1.44 25.63
CA SER A 170 -8.08 0.63 26.86
C SER A 170 -7.66 1.43 28.09
N THR A 171 -7.11 2.64 27.88
CA THR A 171 -6.65 3.52 28.94
C THR A 171 -7.73 4.56 29.23
N PRO A 172 -8.37 4.58 30.42
CA PRO A 172 -9.30 5.64 30.79
C PRO A 172 -8.57 6.99 30.75
N SER A 173 -9.19 8.00 30.15
CA SER A 173 -8.71 9.39 30.18
C SER A 173 -8.64 9.87 31.63
N ALA A 174 -7.43 9.93 32.19
CA ALA A 174 -7.16 10.47 33.53
C ALA A 174 -7.13 12.00 33.51
N GLU A 175 -8.20 12.63 33.06
CA GLU A 175 -8.37 14.09 33.12
C GLU A 175 -9.80 14.38 33.56
N LEU A 176 -10.02 14.55 34.88
CA LEU A 176 -11.06 15.38 35.53
C LEU A 176 -11.10 15.26 37.07
N GLU A 177 -9.95 15.18 37.76
CA GLU A 177 -9.90 15.35 39.23
C GLU A 177 -8.74 16.28 39.61
N GLU A 178 -8.82 17.56 39.24
CA GLU A 178 -8.15 18.64 39.97
C GLU A 178 -9.03 19.90 39.82
N ALA A 179 -10.11 19.92 40.60
CA ALA A 179 -10.89 21.11 40.88
C ALA A 179 -11.47 20.98 42.30
N GLU A 180 -10.60 21.13 43.31
CA GLU A 180 -10.95 21.65 44.64
C GLU A 180 -9.87 22.63 45.11
#